data_AF-A0A6M3KTW0-F1
#
_entry.id   AF-A0A6M3KTW0-F1
#
_cell.length_a   1.000
_cell.length_b   1.000
_cell.length_c   1.000
_cell.angle_alpha   90.00
_cell.angle_beta   90.00
_cell.angle_gamma   90.00
#
_symmetry.space_group_name_H-M   'P 1'
#
loop_
_entity.id
_entity.type
_entity.pdbx_description
1 polymer ?
#
loop_
_entity_poly.entity_id
_entity_poly.type
_entity_poly.pdbx_seq_one_letter_code
_entity_poly.pdbx_strand_id
1 'polypeptide(L)'
;MCGRRKIEREHPEFCNYGDMPFKMVKQIAEQLPSDILVQFHWNGEPLLYPRLGDALRLFSDNIRQLDTNGKLLVKKADEIIDNLDVITISVFQGDDEAEEQGLIAMAFLDIKEERRPRIVYRLLGEVSPYYVLFWKDMPGIVVTRTLHKAMGSFGYEKPVTIPETGICLEILNHLAIDRFGNVSPCVRFDPYGLNILGNLKDLSLEEIWNGKKRKDWMQKHIDGKRNEVPLCKACDYWGVPIG
;
A
#
# COMPACT_ATOMS: atom_id res chain seq x y z
N MET A 1 2.14 -17.66 -3.17
CA MET A 1 1.44 -16.82 -4.17
C MET A 1 0.80 -15.61 -3.48
N CYS A 2 1.15 -14.39 -3.91
CA CYS A 2 0.53 -13.14 -3.43
C CYS A 2 -1.00 -13.19 -3.52
N GLY A 3 -1.69 -12.61 -2.53
CA GLY A 3 -3.16 -12.56 -2.49
C GLY A 3 -3.77 -11.98 -3.77
N ARG A 4 -3.15 -10.94 -4.36
CA ARG A 4 -3.65 -10.35 -5.60
C ARG A 4 -3.55 -11.30 -6.79
N ARG A 5 -2.41 -11.99 -6.99
CA ARG A 5 -2.25 -13.02 -8.02
C ARG A 5 -3.28 -14.15 -7.87
N LYS A 6 -3.65 -14.48 -6.63
CA LYS A 6 -4.73 -15.44 -6.35
C LYS A 6 -6.09 -14.93 -6.81
N ILE A 7 -6.44 -13.66 -6.52
CA ILE A 7 -7.67 -13.02 -7.02
C ILE A 7 -7.68 -12.98 -8.54
N GLU A 8 -6.57 -12.61 -9.18
CA GLU A 8 -6.48 -12.55 -10.65
C GLU A 8 -6.76 -13.90 -11.31
N ARG A 9 -6.31 -14.99 -10.68
CA ARG A 9 -6.55 -16.35 -11.17
C ARG A 9 -7.97 -16.84 -10.89
N GLU A 10 -8.49 -16.59 -9.69
CA GLU A 10 -9.75 -17.19 -9.20
C GLU A 10 -10.97 -16.30 -9.47
N HIS A 11 -10.78 -14.99 -9.56
CA HIS A 11 -11.81 -13.96 -9.70
C HIS A 11 -11.36 -12.81 -10.64
N PRO A 12 -11.03 -13.11 -11.91
CA PRO A 12 -10.55 -12.11 -12.87
C PRO A 12 -11.56 -10.96 -13.10
N GLU A 13 -12.84 -11.16 -12.83
CA GLU A 13 -13.89 -10.14 -12.90
C GLU A 13 -13.65 -8.95 -11.96
N PHE A 14 -12.90 -9.14 -10.87
CA PHE A 14 -12.51 -8.07 -9.95
C PHE A 14 -11.17 -7.41 -10.31
N CYS A 15 -10.63 -7.73 -11.49
CA CYS A 15 -9.35 -7.24 -11.96
C CYS A 15 -9.51 -6.34 -13.19
N ASN A 16 -9.50 -5.02 -12.96
CA ASN A 16 -9.48 -4.03 -14.02
C ASN A 16 -8.16 -3.24 -14.00
N TYR A 17 -7.22 -3.64 -14.84
CA TYR A 17 -5.89 -3.04 -14.90
C TYR A 17 -5.85 -1.70 -15.64
N GLY A 18 -4.87 -0.91 -15.26
CA GLY A 18 -4.41 0.24 -16.00
C GLY A 18 -3.93 1.34 -15.08
N ASP A 19 -3.54 2.44 -15.69
CA ASP A 19 -2.87 3.51 -14.98
C ASP A 19 -3.84 4.61 -14.53
N MET A 20 -3.47 5.31 -13.46
CA MET A 20 -4.06 6.59 -13.11
C MET A 20 -3.59 7.64 -14.13
N PRO A 21 -4.48 8.43 -14.75
CA PRO A 21 -4.08 9.48 -15.67
C PRO A 21 -3.12 10.48 -14.99
N PHE A 22 -2.00 10.81 -15.62
CA PHE A 22 -0.99 11.70 -15.03
C PHE A 22 -1.54 13.08 -14.65
N LYS A 23 -2.55 13.58 -15.39
CA LYS A 23 -3.27 14.81 -15.03
C LYS A 23 -3.93 14.72 -13.64
N MET A 24 -4.48 13.56 -13.30
CA MET A 24 -5.07 13.31 -11.98
C MET A 24 -3.99 13.25 -10.89
N VAL A 25 -2.82 12.66 -11.19
CA VAL A 25 -1.67 12.68 -10.26
C VAL A 25 -1.26 14.11 -9.90
N LYS A 26 -1.19 15.00 -10.90
CA LYS A 26 -0.94 16.44 -10.67
C LYS A 26 -2.02 17.09 -9.81
N GLN A 27 -3.28 16.85 -10.14
CA GLN A 27 -4.43 17.37 -9.38
C GLN A 27 -4.37 16.92 -7.91
N ILE A 28 -3.93 15.70 -7.64
CA ILE A 28 -3.75 15.20 -6.27
C ILE A 28 -2.61 15.96 -5.57
N ALA A 29 -1.45 16.09 -6.22
CA ALA A 29 -0.28 16.77 -5.65
C ALA A 29 -0.58 18.22 -5.22
N GLU A 30 -1.38 18.95 -6.00
CA GLU A 30 -1.80 20.33 -5.72
C GLU A 30 -2.68 20.49 -4.47
N GLN A 31 -3.23 19.38 -3.93
CA GLN A 31 -4.17 19.38 -2.82
C GLN A 31 -3.60 18.82 -1.51
N LEU A 32 -2.37 18.29 -1.51
CA LEU A 32 -1.79 17.68 -0.32
C LEU A 32 -1.03 18.71 0.52
N PRO A 33 -1.09 18.60 1.87
CA PRO A 33 -0.14 19.31 2.71
C PRO A 33 1.28 18.73 2.54
N SER A 34 2.30 19.52 2.89
CA SER A 34 3.69 19.06 2.96
C SER A 34 3.91 18.06 4.10
N ASP A 35 5.05 17.37 4.07
CA ASP A 35 5.59 16.51 5.14
C ASP A 35 4.76 15.28 5.52
N ILE A 36 3.64 15.01 4.82
CA ILE A 36 2.91 13.75 4.97
C ILE A 36 3.53 12.61 4.16
N LEU A 37 3.19 11.37 4.54
CA LEU A 37 3.54 10.16 3.79
C LEU A 37 2.63 10.00 2.58
N VAL A 38 3.22 9.88 1.38
CA VAL A 38 2.51 9.55 0.14
C VAL A 38 2.99 8.19 -0.36
N GLN A 39 2.04 7.26 -0.45
CA GLN A 39 2.29 5.89 -0.88
C GLN A 39 1.81 5.68 -2.32
N PHE A 40 2.74 5.35 -3.23
CA PHE A 40 2.46 5.26 -4.68
C PHE A 40 1.94 3.90 -5.12
N HIS A 41 1.28 3.14 -4.23
CA HIS A 41 0.82 1.79 -4.50
C HIS A 41 -0.58 1.55 -3.92
N TRP A 42 -1.31 0.60 -4.52
CA TRP A 42 -2.51 0.05 -3.91
C TRP A 42 -2.70 -1.42 -4.31
N ASN A 43 -3.39 -1.69 -5.42
CA ASN A 43 -3.62 -3.03 -5.96
C ASN A 43 -2.93 -3.19 -7.33
N GLY A 44 -1.59 -3.18 -7.34
CA GLY A 44 -0.78 -3.30 -8.56
C GLY A 44 0.73 -3.25 -8.28
N GLU A 45 1.52 -3.19 -9.35
CA GLU A 45 2.98 -3.01 -9.27
C GLU A 45 3.35 -1.56 -9.68
N PRO A 46 3.72 -0.69 -8.74
CA PRO A 46 3.96 0.73 -9.04
C PRO A 46 5.14 0.98 -9.97
N LEU A 47 6.12 0.07 -10.02
CA LEU A 47 7.25 0.20 -10.95
C LEU A 47 6.86 0.00 -12.42
N LEU A 48 5.62 -0.45 -12.70
CA LEU A 48 5.06 -0.47 -14.05
C LEU A 48 4.48 0.89 -14.48
N TYR A 49 4.26 1.83 -13.57
CA TYR A 49 3.67 3.12 -13.93
C TYR A 49 4.57 3.85 -14.95
N PRO A 50 4.07 4.23 -16.14
CA PRO A 50 4.93 4.72 -17.22
C PRO A 50 5.69 6.01 -16.90
N ARG A 51 5.18 6.81 -15.95
CA ARG A 51 5.71 8.12 -15.57
C ARG A 51 6.05 8.19 -14.09
N LEU A 52 6.58 7.11 -13.52
CA LEU A 52 6.84 7.03 -12.08
C LEU A 52 7.79 8.14 -11.63
N GLY A 53 8.92 8.33 -12.30
CA GLY A 53 9.88 9.37 -11.93
C GLY A 53 9.28 10.78 -11.95
N ASP A 54 8.44 11.09 -12.95
CA ASP A 54 7.70 12.37 -13.02
C ASP A 54 6.68 12.49 -11.89
N ALA A 55 5.95 11.42 -11.59
CA ALA A 55 4.95 11.41 -10.52
C ALA A 55 5.61 11.70 -9.18
N LEU A 56 6.71 11.00 -8.85
CA LEU A 56 7.45 11.18 -7.60
C LEU A 56 7.98 12.62 -7.43
N ARG A 57 8.36 13.30 -8.52
CA ARG A 57 8.82 14.69 -8.46
C ARG A 57 7.71 15.68 -8.08
N LEU A 58 6.45 15.36 -8.34
CA LEU A 58 5.32 16.23 -7.96
C LEU A 58 5.10 16.29 -6.45
N PHE A 59 5.64 15.32 -5.69
CA PHE A 59 5.48 15.20 -4.24
C PHE A 59 6.83 15.41 -3.53
N SER A 60 7.69 16.29 -4.05
CA SER A 60 9.03 16.55 -3.49
C SER A 60 9.01 17.05 -2.05
N ASP A 61 7.92 17.68 -1.65
CA ASP A 61 7.70 18.24 -0.32
C ASP A 61 7.04 17.22 0.63
N ASN A 62 6.90 15.96 0.20
CA ASN A 62 6.32 14.86 0.95
C ASN A 62 7.32 13.72 1.13
N ILE A 63 7.02 12.85 2.09
CA ILE A 63 7.75 11.59 2.26
C ILE A 63 7.22 10.61 1.22
N ARG A 64 8.04 10.22 0.26
CA ARG A 64 7.63 9.37 -0.87
C ARG A 64 8.00 7.92 -0.63
N GLN A 65 7.00 7.04 -0.70
CA GLN A 65 7.17 5.63 -0.43
C GLN A 65 6.38 4.75 -1.41
N LEU A 66 6.92 3.57 -1.75
CA LEU A 66 6.14 2.55 -2.45
C LEU A 66 6.49 1.13 -2.00
N ASP A 67 5.52 0.24 -2.14
CA ASP A 67 5.71 -1.20 -1.98
C ASP A 67 5.79 -1.83 -3.38
N THR A 68 6.77 -2.71 -3.60
CA THR A 68 7.01 -3.37 -4.89
C THR A 68 7.34 -4.86 -4.69
N ASN A 69 7.13 -5.65 -5.75
CA ASN A 69 7.68 -7.00 -5.86
C ASN A 69 9.19 -7.02 -6.16
N GLY A 70 9.82 -5.87 -6.43
CA GLY A 70 11.27 -5.76 -6.57
C GLY A 70 11.84 -6.10 -7.96
N LYS A 71 11.07 -6.73 -8.85
CA LYS A 71 11.60 -7.25 -10.13
C LYS A 71 12.08 -6.18 -11.11
N LEU A 72 11.54 -4.97 -10.98
CA LEU A 72 11.87 -3.85 -11.88
C LEU A 72 12.84 -2.85 -11.25
N LEU A 73 13.39 -3.11 -10.06
CA LEU A 73 14.24 -2.17 -9.33
C LEU A 73 15.42 -1.67 -10.17
N VAL A 74 16.21 -2.59 -10.73
CA VAL A 74 17.38 -2.25 -11.56
C VAL A 74 16.94 -1.49 -12.82
N LYS A 75 15.88 -1.94 -13.50
CA LYS A 75 15.37 -1.29 -14.71
C LYS A 75 14.85 0.13 -14.46
N LYS A 76 14.34 0.39 -13.25
CA LYS A 76 13.72 1.66 -12.86
C LYS A 76 14.62 2.49 -11.94
N ALA A 77 15.90 2.13 -11.81
CA ALA A 77 16.82 2.77 -10.87
C ALA A 77 16.89 4.29 -11.04
N ASP A 78 16.99 4.77 -12.29
CA ASP A 78 17.06 6.21 -12.61
C ASP A 78 15.79 6.99 -12.23
N GLU A 79 14.63 6.34 -12.15
CA GLU A 79 13.38 6.97 -11.74
C GLU A 79 13.21 6.98 -10.20
N ILE A 80 13.89 6.06 -9.51
CA ILE A 80 13.73 5.77 -8.08
C ILE A 80 14.79 6.47 -7.23
N ILE A 81 16.06 6.35 -7.60
CA ILE A 81 17.19 6.78 -6.77
C ILE A 81 17.14 8.30 -6.60
N ASP A 82 17.31 8.76 -5.36
CA ASP A 82 17.15 10.15 -4.91
C ASP A 82 15.75 10.79 -5.10
N ASN A 83 14.81 10.05 -5.69
CA ASN A 83 13.44 10.49 -5.96
C ASN A 83 12.40 9.79 -5.06
N LEU A 84 12.74 8.66 -4.44
CA LEU A 84 12.02 8.04 -3.33
C LEU A 84 12.77 8.21 -2.02
N ASP A 85 12.06 8.26 -0.91
CA ASP A 85 12.65 8.29 0.43
C ASP A 85 12.73 6.88 1.03
N VAL A 86 11.69 6.07 0.82
CA VAL A 86 11.61 4.69 1.30
C VAL A 86 11.04 3.77 0.22
N ILE A 87 11.60 2.57 0.07
CA ILE A 87 11.03 1.52 -0.77
C ILE A 87 10.88 0.23 0.03
N THR A 88 9.71 -0.39 -0.06
CA THR A 88 9.46 -1.69 0.56
C THR A 88 9.47 -2.77 -0.51
N ILE A 89 10.32 -3.78 -0.35
CA ILE A 89 10.32 -4.99 -1.17
C ILE A 89 9.52 -6.05 -0.42
N SER A 90 8.44 -6.54 -1.04
CA SER A 90 7.59 -7.57 -0.45
C SER A 90 8.06 -8.97 -0.84
N VAL A 91 8.39 -9.77 0.18
CA VAL A 91 8.86 -11.15 0.08
C VAL A 91 7.79 -12.06 0.68
N PHE A 92 7.38 -13.12 -0.02
CA PHE A 92 6.30 -13.99 0.45
C PHE A 92 6.83 -15.38 0.82
N GLN A 93 6.14 -16.07 1.72
CA GLN A 93 6.40 -17.49 1.98
C GLN A 93 6.23 -18.33 0.70
N GLY A 94 7.14 -19.26 0.48
CA GLY A 94 7.12 -20.17 -0.67
C GLY A 94 7.14 -19.46 -2.02
N ASP A 95 7.80 -18.30 -2.11
CA ASP A 95 8.01 -17.60 -3.37
C ASP A 95 9.10 -18.33 -4.18
N ASP A 96 8.70 -18.87 -5.34
CA ASP A 96 9.58 -19.55 -6.29
C ASP A 96 10.56 -18.58 -6.97
N GLU A 97 10.29 -17.29 -6.89
CA GLU A 97 11.08 -16.20 -7.48
C GLU A 97 11.98 -15.51 -6.43
N ALA A 98 12.07 -16.06 -5.22
CA ALA A 98 12.79 -15.44 -4.09
C ALA A 98 14.28 -15.22 -4.36
N GLU A 99 14.95 -16.18 -5.01
CA GLU A 99 16.37 -16.08 -5.36
C GLU A 99 16.60 -14.96 -6.40
N GLU A 100 15.82 -14.96 -7.49
CA GLU A 100 15.88 -13.91 -8.52
C GLU A 100 15.60 -12.52 -7.91
N GLN A 101 14.56 -12.41 -7.06
CA GLN A 101 14.23 -11.19 -6.36
C GLN A 101 15.40 -10.70 -5.48
N GLY A 102 16.07 -11.62 -4.77
CA GLY A 102 17.25 -11.32 -3.95
C GLY A 102 18.42 -10.80 -4.78
N LEU A 103 18.72 -11.45 -5.92
CA LEU A 103 19.77 -11.01 -6.84
C LEU A 103 19.50 -9.60 -7.41
N ILE A 104 18.24 -9.32 -7.78
CA ILE A 104 17.84 -7.99 -8.26
C ILE A 104 17.97 -6.94 -7.15
N ALA A 105 17.59 -7.28 -5.91
CA ALA A 105 17.73 -6.38 -4.77
C ALA A 105 19.20 -6.06 -4.48
N MET A 106 20.10 -7.04 -4.52
CA MET A 106 21.55 -6.82 -4.37
C MET A 106 22.10 -5.92 -5.49
N ALA A 107 21.78 -6.22 -6.74
CA ALA A 107 22.21 -5.37 -7.86
C ALA A 107 21.70 -3.92 -7.75
N PHE A 108 20.46 -3.74 -7.25
CA PHE A 108 19.93 -2.41 -6.99
C PHE A 108 20.68 -1.69 -5.86
N LEU A 109 21.02 -2.39 -4.78
CA LEU A 109 21.84 -1.85 -3.68
C LEU A 109 23.20 -1.36 -4.19
N ASP A 110 23.84 -2.14 -5.07
CA ASP A 110 25.13 -1.77 -5.68
C ASP A 110 25.01 -0.50 -6.54
N ILE A 111 23.93 -0.35 -7.31
CA ILE A 111 23.69 0.83 -8.17
C ILE A 111 23.40 2.08 -7.33
N LYS A 112 22.59 1.94 -6.27
CA LYS A 112 22.21 3.09 -5.44
C LYS A 112 23.29 3.48 -4.43
N GLU A 113 24.19 2.55 -4.06
CA GLU A 113 25.18 2.74 -3.00
C GLU A 113 24.50 3.27 -1.71
N GLU A 114 25.00 4.35 -1.12
CA GLU A 114 24.43 4.99 0.07
C GLU A 114 23.29 5.98 -0.23
N ARG A 115 22.94 6.18 -1.51
CA ARG A 115 21.90 7.13 -1.91
C ARG A 115 20.51 6.62 -1.52
N ARG A 116 19.54 7.52 -1.53
CA ARG A 116 18.13 7.18 -1.28
C ARG A 116 17.57 6.31 -2.43
N PRO A 117 16.54 5.48 -2.20
CA PRO A 117 15.75 5.32 -0.96
C PRO A 117 16.36 4.37 0.08
N ARG A 118 15.93 4.51 1.34
CA ARG A 118 16.11 3.46 2.36
C ARG A 118 15.27 2.24 2.01
N ILE A 119 15.83 1.04 2.18
CA ILE A 119 15.16 -0.21 1.87
C ILE A 119 14.48 -0.81 3.10
N VAL A 120 13.25 -1.29 2.92
CA VAL A 120 12.51 -2.12 3.87
C VAL A 120 12.20 -3.47 3.21
N TYR A 121 12.61 -4.57 3.83
CA TYR A 121 12.26 -5.92 3.40
C TYR A 121 11.07 -6.40 4.22
N ARG A 122 9.90 -6.54 3.58
CA ARG A 122 8.68 -7.00 4.23
C ARG A 122 8.50 -8.49 3.98
N LEU A 123 8.70 -9.30 5.01
CA LEU A 123 8.52 -10.75 4.97
C LEU A 123 7.08 -11.12 5.34
N LEU A 124 6.33 -11.68 4.38
CA LEU A 124 4.92 -12.03 4.53
C LEU A 124 4.74 -13.54 4.71
N GLY A 125 4.17 -13.93 5.85
CA GLY A 125 3.97 -15.33 6.24
C GLY A 125 5.24 -15.96 6.82
N GLU A 126 5.29 -17.29 6.78
CA GLU A 126 6.41 -18.10 7.25
C GLU A 126 7.49 -18.22 6.17
N VAL A 127 8.24 -17.12 5.97
CA VAL A 127 9.43 -17.13 5.11
C VAL A 127 10.49 -18.05 5.73
N SER A 128 11.11 -18.91 4.91
CA SER A 128 12.08 -19.90 5.40
C SER A 128 13.25 -19.24 6.17
N PRO A 129 13.82 -19.89 7.21
CA PRO A 129 14.92 -19.32 7.99
C PRO A 129 16.12 -18.88 7.14
N TYR A 130 16.43 -19.63 6.08
CA TYR A 130 17.49 -19.28 5.13
C TYR A 130 17.27 -17.89 4.51
N TYR A 131 16.09 -17.67 3.91
CA TYR A 131 15.77 -16.37 3.32
C TYR A 131 15.62 -15.27 4.37
N VAL A 132 15.12 -15.56 5.57
CA VAL A 132 15.08 -14.58 6.67
C VAL A 132 16.48 -14.06 7.00
N LEU A 133 17.48 -14.94 7.08
CA LEU A 133 18.88 -14.54 7.33
C LEU A 133 19.43 -13.74 6.14
N PHE A 134 19.23 -14.23 4.91
CA PHE A 134 19.63 -13.52 3.70
C PHE A 134 19.14 -12.05 3.67
N TRP A 135 17.84 -11.82 3.92
CA TRP A 135 17.28 -10.46 3.94
C TRP A 135 17.74 -9.62 5.14
N LYS A 136 18.14 -10.25 6.26
CA LYS A 136 18.69 -9.56 7.44
C LYS A 136 20.15 -9.13 7.26
N ASP A 137 20.91 -9.86 6.45
CA ASP A 137 22.32 -9.56 6.19
C ASP A 137 22.48 -8.43 5.16
N MET A 138 21.42 -8.07 4.42
CA MET A 138 21.44 -6.95 3.49
C MET A 138 21.16 -5.59 4.17
N PRO A 139 21.77 -4.49 3.71
CA PRO A 139 21.45 -3.14 4.15
C PRO A 139 19.95 -2.83 4.03
N GLY A 140 19.31 -2.49 5.15
CA GLY A 140 17.89 -2.17 5.21
C GLY A 140 17.24 -2.55 6.53
N ILE A 141 15.92 -2.45 6.58
CA ILE A 141 15.11 -2.86 7.75
C ILE A 141 14.26 -4.06 7.36
N VAL A 142 14.31 -5.12 8.16
CA VAL A 142 13.40 -6.26 7.99
C VAL A 142 12.15 -6.05 8.85
N VAL A 143 10.98 -6.19 8.24
CA VAL A 143 9.68 -6.18 8.93
C VAL A 143 8.90 -7.44 8.59
N THR A 144 8.14 -7.98 9.53
CA THR A 144 7.31 -9.18 9.32
C THR A 144 5.82 -8.84 9.25
N ARG A 145 5.07 -9.63 8.49
CA ARG A 145 3.61 -9.54 8.34
C ARG A 145 2.98 -10.92 8.30
N THR A 146 1.87 -11.11 9.00
CA THR A 146 1.03 -12.29 8.84
C THR A 146 0.29 -12.26 7.50
N LEU A 147 -0.01 -13.44 6.95
CA LEU A 147 -0.87 -13.56 5.78
C LEU A 147 -2.34 -13.48 6.17
N HIS A 148 -3.14 -13.04 5.20
CA HIS A 148 -4.59 -12.99 5.30
C HIS A 148 -5.20 -13.53 4.01
N LYS A 149 -6.51 -13.81 4.03
CA LYS A 149 -7.21 -14.31 2.85
C LYS A 149 -7.16 -13.27 1.73
N ALA A 150 -6.98 -13.74 0.50
CA ALA A 150 -6.90 -12.87 -0.67
C ALA A 150 -8.18 -12.04 -0.89
N MET A 151 -9.34 -12.63 -0.59
CA MET A 151 -10.67 -12.04 -0.84
C MET A 151 -11.11 -10.99 0.20
N GLY A 152 -10.25 -10.60 1.13
CA GLY A 152 -10.54 -9.50 2.03
C GLY A 152 -9.73 -9.52 3.32
N SER A 153 -9.99 -8.53 4.16
CA SER A 153 -9.31 -8.38 5.44
C SER A 153 -10.00 -9.17 6.54
N PHE A 154 -10.17 -10.46 6.31
CA PHE A 154 -10.77 -11.39 7.27
C PHE A 154 -10.05 -12.74 7.28
N GLY A 155 -10.19 -13.46 8.39
CA GLY A 155 -9.55 -14.77 8.56
C GLY A 155 -8.03 -14.69 8.55
N TYR A 156 -7.48 -13.71 9.28
CA TYR A 156 -6.06 -13.62 9.57
C TYR A 156 -5.59 -14.87 10.32
N GLU A 157 -4.38 -15.36 10.02
CA GLU A 157 -3.83 -16.55 10.68
C GLU A 157 -3.52 -16.29 12.16
N LYS A 158 -3.16 -15.03 12.49
CA LYS A 158 -2.93 -14.55 13.84
C LYS A 158 -4.05 -13.60 14.27
N PRO A 159 -4.34 -13.49 15.59
CA PRO A 159 -5.26 -12.47 16.11
C PRO A 159 -4.83 -11.08 15.66
N VAL A 160 -5.79 -10.30 15.17
CA VAL A 160 -5.58 -8.92 14.76
C VAL A 160 -5.27 -8.04 15.97
N THR A 161 -4.40 -7.04 15.79
CA THR A 161 -4.13 -6.05 16.82
C THR A 161 -5.20 -4.97 16.80
N ILE A 162 -5.91 -4.80 17.92
CA ILE A 162 -6.87 -3.72 18.12
C ILE A 162 -6.13 -2.57 18.84
N PRO A 163 -6.13 -1.33 18.30
CA PRO A 163 -5.61 -0.16 19.00
C PRO A 163 -6.28 0.04 20.35
N GLU A 164 -5.53 0.52 21.35
CA GLU A 164 -6.09 0.85 22.68
C GLU A 164 -7.20 1.90 22.61
N THR A 165 -7.20 2.74 21.58
CA THR A 165 -8.27 3.71 21.31
C THR A 165 -9.61 3.06 20.95
N GLY A 166 -9.63 1.77 20.59
CA GLY A 166 -10.84 1.07 20.13
C GLY A 166 -11.36 1.57 18.78
N ILE A 167 -10.55 2.33 18.02
CA ILE A 167 -10.90 2.92 16.72
C ILE A 167 -9.90 2.44 15.68
N CYS A 168 -10.39 2.03 14.51
CA CYS A 168 -9.53 1.61 13.40
C CYS A 168 -8.63 2.77 12.95
N LEU A 169 -7.31 2.57 12.90
CA LEU A 169 -6.38 3.64 12.52
C LEU A 169 -6.46 4.02 11.04
N GLU A 170 -6.94 3.12 10.19
CA GLU A 170 -7.10 3.39 8.75
C GLU A 170 -8.12 4.52 8.52
N ILE A 171 -9.30 4.47 9.15
CA ILE A 171 -10.33 5.50 8.94
C ILE A 171 -9.89 6.88 9.45
N LEU A 172 -9.02 6.90 10.45
CA LEU A 172 -8.48 8.14 11.02
C LEU A 172 -7.41 8.76 10.12
N ASN A 173 -6.51 7.95 9.57
CA ASN A 173 -5.23 8.46 9.06
C ASN A 173 -4.92 8.07 7.60
N HIS A 174 -5.68 7.16 6.98
CA HIS A 174 -5.29 6.55 5.71
C HIS A 174 -6.26 6.87 4.58
N LEU A 175 -5.95 7.92 3.82
CA LEU A 175 -6.69 8.28 2.61
C LEU A 175 -6.14 7.49 1.42
N ALA A 176 -6.99 6.70 0.78
CA ALA A 176 -6.66 5.93 -0.41
C ALA A 176 -7.36 6.51 -1.65
N ILE A 177 -6.66 6.58 -2.77
CA ILE A 177 -7.19 7.07 -4.04
C ILE A 177 -6.97 6.02 -5.12
N ASP A 178 -8.04 5.61 -5.79
CA ASP A 178 -7.93 4.68 -6.90
C ASP A 178 -7.60 5.36 -8.24
N ARG A 179 -7.24 4.56 -9.25
CA ARG A 179 -6.92 5.07 -10.59
C ARG A 179 -8.07 5.80 -11.30
N PHE A 180 -9.30 5.66 -10.79
CA PHE A 180 -10.51 6.31 -11.30
C PHE A 180 -10.85 7.60 -10.53
N GLY A 181 -10.05 7.94 -9.51
CA GLY A 181 -10.23 9.11 -8.66
C GLY A 181 -11.20 8.90 -7.50
N ASN A 182 -11.65 7.67 -7.22
CA ASN A 182 -12.46 7.38 -6.04
C ASN A 182 -11.58 7.45 -4.80
N VAL A 183 -12.10 8.11 -3.77
CA VAL A 183 -11.39 8.34 -2.50
C VAL A 183 -12.05 7.50 -1.40
N SER A 184 -11.25 6.76 -0.65
CA SER A 184 -11.68 5.86 0.43
C SER A 184 -10.84 6.08 1.70
N PRO A 185 -11.36 5.75 2.91
CA PRO A 185 -10.64 5.91 4.17
C PRO A 185 -9.87 4.66 4.61
N CYS A 186 -9.55 3.76 3.67
CA CYS A 186 -8.62 2.66 3.88
C CYS A 186 -8.24 2.03 2.53
N VAL A 187 -7.20 1.21 2.54
CA VAL A 187 -6.71 0.46 1.37
C VAL A 187 -7.26 -0.97 1.27
N ARG A 188 -8.23 -1.34 2.10
CA ARG A 188 -8.74 -2.72 2.15
C ARG A 188 -9.43 -3.10 0.85
N PHE A 189 -9.36 -4.39 0.50
CA PHE A 189 -9.98 -4.92 -0.71
C PHE A 189 -11.50 -4.69 -0.68
N ASP A 190 -11.99 -3.91 -1.65
CA ASP A 190 -13.37 -3.46 -1.74
C ASP A 190 -13.84 -3.45 -3.21
N PRO A 191 -14.10 -4.63 -3.79
CA PRO A 191 -14.46 -4.75 -5.21
C PRO A 191 -15.82 -4.10 -5.54
N TYR A 192 -16.64 -3.81 -4.53
CA TYR A 192 -17.97 -3.24 -4.68
C TYR A 192 -18.04 -1.74 -4.34
N GLY A 193 -16.91 -1.12 -3.96
CA GLY A 193 -16.86 0.30 -3.63
C GLY A 193 -17.69 0.72 -2.42
N LEU A 194 -17.87 -0.19 -1.44
CA LEU A 194 -18.67 0.06 -0.23
C LEU A 194 -18.08 1.16 0.66
N ASN A 195 -16.78 1.44 0.53
CA ASN A 195 -16.04 2.37 1.38
C ASN A 195 -15.68 3.69 0.67
N ILE A 196 -16.19 3.92 -0.55
CA ILE A 196 -15.95 5.16 -1.31
C ILE A 196 -16.63 6.35 -0.61
N LEU A 197 -15.87 7.41 -0.34
CA LEU A 197 -16.34 8.67 0.24
C LEU A 197 -16.81 9.67 -0.81
N GLY A 198 -16.13 9.71 -1.96
CA GLY A 198 -16.39 10.63 -3.06
C GLY A 198 -15.40 10.42 -4.22
N ASN A 199 -15.46 11.27 -5.24
CA ASN A 199 -14.59 11.21 -6.41
C ASN A 199 -13.96 12.57 -6.73
N LEU A 200 -12.69 12.57 -7.11
CA LEU A 200 -11.90 13.76 -7.48
C LEU A 200 -12.42 14.54 -8.69
N LYS A 201 -13.35 13.97 -9.46
CA LYS A 201 -14.03 14.67 -10.56
C LYS A 201 -15.06 15.69 -10.03
N ASP A 202 -15.59 15.45 -8.84
CA ASP A 202 -16.74 16.18 -8.32
C ASP A 202 -16.37 17.09 -7.15
N LEU A 203 -15.40 16.68 -6.31
CA LEU A 203 -15.04 17.33 -5.06
C LEU A 203 -13.53 17.33 -4.84
N SER A 204 -13.03 18.30 -4.07
CA SER A 204 -11.65 18.32 -3.59
C SER A 204 -11.38 17.24 -2.53
N LEU A 205 -10.10 16.89 -2.34
CA LEU A 205 -9.67 15.96 -1.28
C LEU A 205 -10.10 16.44 0.10
N GLU A 206 -10.02 17.74 0.36
CA GLU A 206 -10.44 18.34 1.63
C GLU A 206 -11.94 18.15 1.88
N GLU A 207 -12.77 18.42 0.87
CA GLU A 207 -14.23 18.25 0.95
C GLU A 207 -14.62 16.78 1.14
N ILE A 208 -13.95 15.87 0.44
CA ILE A 208 -14.23 14.43 0.57
C ILE A 208 -13.77 13.92 1.95
N TRP A 209 -12.54 14.25 2.37
CA TRP A 209 -11.95 13.75 3.61
C TRP A 209 -12.63 14.31 4.86
N ASN A 210 -13.06 15.58 4.82
CA ASN A 210 -13.78 16.23 5.92
C ASN A 210 -15.31 16.16 5.77
N GLY A 211 -15.79 15.43 4.76
CA GLY A 211 -17.20 15.30 4.43
C GLY A 211 -18.03 14.55 5.49
N LYS A 212 -19.34 14.77 5.46
CA LYS A 212 -20.31 14.17 6.40
C LYS A 212 -20.20 12.64 6.47
N LYS A 213 -20.04 11.99 5.32
CA LYS A 213 -19.99 10.51 5.22
C LYS A 213 -18.87 9.91 6.07
N ARG A 214 -17.65 10.46 5.99
CA ARG A 214 -16.51 9.99 6.81
C ARG A 214 -16.72 10.33 8.29
N LYS A 215 -17.21 11.54 8.61
CA LYS A 215 -17.52 11.95 9.98
C LYS A 215 -18.54 11.03 10.65
N ASP A 216 -19.63 10.68 9.95
CA ASP A 216 -20.64 9.73 10.44
C ASP A 216 -20.02 8.34 10.70
N TRP A 217 -19.14 7.87 9.82
CA TRP A 217 -18.45 6.58 10.00
C TRP A 217 -17.40 6.59 11.12
N MET A 218 -16.72 7.71 11.34
CA MET A 218 -15.84 7.89 12.51
C MET A 218 -16.66 7.90 13.79
N GLN A 219 -17.81 8.58 13.83
CA GLN A 219 -18.70 8.58 14.99
C GLN A 219 -19.19 7.16 15.32
N LYS A 220 -19.54 6.37 14.30
CA LYS A 220 -19.86 4.94 14.50
C LYS A 220 -18.73 4.15 15.13
N HIS A 221 -17.47 4.43 14.79
CA HIS A 221 -16.35 3.79 15.48
C HIS A 221 -16.25 4.23 16.95
N ILE A 222 -16.38 5.53 17.21
CA ILE A 222 -16.36 6.12 18.57
C ILE A 222 -17.46 5.50 19.45
N ASP A 223 -18.65 5.29 18.89
CA ASP A 223 -19.80 4.72 19.59
C ASP A 223 -19.74 3.19 19.75
N GLY A 224 -18.66 2.53 19.31
CA GLY A 224 -18.54 1.06 19.32
C GLY A 224 -19.39 0.35 18.26
N LYS A 225 -19.96 1.10 17.31
CA LYS A 225 -20.83 0.65 16.22
C LYS A 225 -20.10 0.47 14.89
N ARG A 226 -18.84 0.05 14.93
CA ARG A 226 -18.01 -0.22 13.73
C ARG A 226 -18.70 -1.17 12.75
N ASN A 227 -19.48 -2.11 13.26
CA ASN A 227 -20.27 -3.07 12.47
C ASN A 227 -21.39 -2.42 11.64
N GLU A 228 -21.72 -1.14 11.86
CA GLU A 228 -22.67 -0.38 11.05
C GLU A 228 -22.01 0.38 9.88
N VAL A 229 -20.69 0.28 9.72
CA VAL A 229 -19.97 0.84 8.56
C VAL A 229 -19.87 -0.24 7.47
N PRO A 230 -20.30 0.02 6.21
CA PRO A 230 -20.56 -1.03 5.22
C PRO A 230 -19.43 -2.02 4.98
N LEU A 231 -18.19 -1.53 4.77
CA LEU A 231 -17.02 -2.39 4.58
C LEU A 231 -16.49 -2.92 5.93
N CYS A 232 -16.53 -2.12 6.98
CA CYS A 232 -15.93 -2.48 8.27
C CYS A 232 -16.67 -3.62 8.99
N LYS A 233 -17.96 -3.81 8.72
CA LYS A 233 -18.76 -4.88 9.34
C LYS A 233 -18.21 -6.29 9.15
N ALA A 234 -17.49 -6.51 8.05
CA ALA A 234 -16.90 -7.81 7.67
C ALA A 234 -15.36 -7.79 7.69
N CYS A 235 -14.76 -6.75 8.26
CA CYS A 235 -13.32 -6.55 8.28
C CYS A 235 -12.78 -6.83 9.68
N ASP A 236 -11.81 -7.75 9.79
CA ASP A 236 -11.11 -8.02 11.04
C ASP A 236 -10.00 -6.99 11.31
N TYR A 237 -9.56 -6.24 10.30
CA TYR A 237 -8.41 -5.34 10.41
C TYR A 237 -8.72 -3.98 11.05
N TRP A 238 -7.83 -3.52 11.93
CA TRP A 238 -7.98 -2.27 12.69
C TRP A 238 -6.89 -1.21 12.40
N GLY A 239 -6.16 -1.36 11.30
CA GLY A 239 -5.11 -0.41 10.93
C GLY A 239 -3.78 -0.62 11.65
N VAL A 240 -3.67 -1.66 12.48
CA VAL A 240 -2.42 -2.05 13.12
C VAL A 240 -1.98 -3.40 12.54
N PRO A 241 -0.88 -3.42 11.78
CA PRO A 241 -0.41 -4.65 11.18
C PRO A 241 0.36 -5.51 12.17
N ILE A 242 0.18 -6.83 12.08
CA ILE A 242 0.83 -7.83 12.91
C ILE A 242 1.79 -8.70 12.09
N GLY A 243 2.92 -9.05 12.70
CA GLY A 243 3.98 -9.93 12.15
C GLY A 243 3.86 -11.37 12.63
#